data_AF-A0A840MZV5-F1
#
_entry.id   AF-A0A840MZV5-F1
#
_cell.length_a   1.000
_cell.length_b   1.000
_cell.length_c   1.000
_cell.angle_alpha   90.00
_cell.angle_beta   90.00
_cell.angle_gamma   90.00
#
_symmetry.space_group_name_H-M   'P 1'
#
loop_
_entity.id
_entity.type
_entity.pdbx_description
1 polymer ?
#
loop_
_entity_poly.entity_id
_entity_poly.type
_entity_poly.pdbx_seq_one_letter_code
_entity_poly.pdbx_strand_id
1 'polypeptide(L)' 'MPSRLYQAGDIVFVRAVVIDPCADVFQVRIEDYPKIAITTWVPASEIAKAEDIDRLRPMRFPRAPLLAR' A
#
# COMPACT_ATOMS: atom_id res chain seq x y z
N MET A 1 -17.16 4.08 12.90
CA MET A 1 -15.94 3.28 12.69
C MET A 1 -15.27 3.76 11.41
N PRO A 2 -13.95 4.01 11.41
CA PRO A 2 -13.19 4.44 10.24
C PRO A 2 -13.32 3.49 9.02
N SER A 3 -13.69 2.23 9.27
CA SER A 3 -13.92 1.19 8.26
C SER A 3 -15.10 1.43 7.31
N ARG A 4 -15.89 2.50 7.49
CA ARG A 4 -16.98 2.85 6.56
C ARG A 4 -16.55 3.69 5.35
N LEU A 5 -15.32 4.19 5.33
CA LEU A 5 -14.83 5.10 4.27
C LEU A 5 -14.20 4.38 3.08
N TYR A 6 -13.82 3.10 3.23
CA TYR A 6 -13.12 2.33 2.20
C TYR A 6 -13.76 0.95 2.08
N GLN A 7 -13.80 0.43 0.86
CA GLN A 7 -14.34 -0.87 0.51
C GLN A 7 -13.24 -1.81 0.02
N ALA A 8 -13.52 -3.12 0.09
CA ALA A 8 -12.61 -4.11 -0.47
C ALA A 8 -12.45 -3.87 -1.98
N GLY A 9 -11.21 -3.71 -2.44
CA GLY A 9 -10.88 -3.36 -3.82
C GLY A 9 -10.50 -1.90 -4.04
N ASP A 10 -10.70 -1.02 -3.06
CA ASP A 10 -10.24 0.36 -3.14
C ASP A 10 -8.71 0.42 -3.12
N ILE A 11 -8.17 1.35 -3.92
CA ILE A 11 -6.76 1.71 -3.88
C ILE A 11 -6.58 2.81 -2.83
N VAL A 12 -5.83 2.52 -1.77
CA VAL A 12 -5.57 3.47 -0.69
C VAL A 12 -4.07 3.66 -0.50
N PHE A 13 -3.69 4.88 -0.15
CA PHE A 13 -2.32 5.20 0.25
C PHE A 13 -2.23 5.28 1.77
N VAL A 14 -1.24 4.62 2.33
CA VAL A 14 -1.01 4.59 3.78
C VAL A 14 0.26 5.36 4.12
N ARG A 15 0.26 6.02 5.28
CA ARG A 15 1.47 6.63 5.82
C ARG A 15 2.36 5.54 6.38
N ALA A 16 3.60 5.47 5.91
CA ALA A 16 4.58 4.50 6.37
C ALA A 16 5.97 5.15 6.46
N VAL A 17 6.84 4.56 7.28
CA VAL A 17 8.25 4.97 7.43
C VAL A 17 9.15 3.81 7.01
N VAL A 18 10.19 4.08 6.21
CA VAL A 18 11.22 3.09 5.87
C VAL A 18 12.10 2.86 7.10
N ILE A 19 12.22 1.60 7.52
CA ILE A 19 13.11 1.19 8.62
C ILE A 19 14.44 0.68 8.06
N ASP A 20 14.39 -0.12 6.98
CA ASP A 20 15.56 -0.76 6.40
C ASP A 20 15.48 -0.74 4.85
N PRO A 21 16.44 -0.10 4.16
CA PRO A 21 16.57 -0.15 2.71
C PRO A 21 17.44 -1.33 2.25
N CYS A 22 16.84 -2.31 1.57
CA CYS A 22 17.57 -3.36 0.83
C CYS A 22 17.57 -3.05 -0.67
N ALA A 23 18.37 -3.80 -1.45
CA ALA A 23 18.58 -3.52 -2.87
C ALA A 23 17.27 -3.47 -3.71
N ASP A 24 16.36 -4.43 -3.49
CA ASP A 24 15.13 -4.57 -4.30
C ASP A 24 13.84 -4.39 -3.49
N VAL A 25 13.96 -4.28 -2.16
CA VAL A 25 12.84 -4.19 -1.23
C VAL A 25 13.16 -3.23 -0.09
N PHE A 26 12.12 -2.63 0.48
CA PHE A 26 12.20 -1.79 1.67
C PHE A 26 11.38 -2.42 2.79
N GLN A 27 11.92 -2.46 4.02
CA GLN A 27 11.12 -2.72 5.19
C GLN A 27 10.42 -1.42 5.61
N VAL A 28 9.10 -1.43 5.69
CA VAL A 28 8.30 -0.26 6.09
C VAL A 28 7.51 -0.55 7.36
N ARG A 29 7.32 0.49 8.18
CA ARG A 29 6.42 0.51 9.33
C ARG A 29 5.20 1.35 9.02
N ILE A 30 4.03 0.74 9.09
CA ILE A 30 2.74 1.45 9.07
C ILE A 30 2.35 1.69 10.52
N GLU A 31 2.23 2.95 10.91
CA GLU A 31 1.83 3.33 12.27
C GLU A 31 0.31 3.48 12.33
N ASP A 32 -0.35 2.62 13.10
CA ASP A 32 -1.75 2.77 13.44
C ASP A 32 -1.90 3.32 14.87
N TYR A 33 -2.39 4.54 14.97
CA TYR A 33 -2.66 5.18 16.25
C TYR A 33 -3.98 4.63 16.83
N PRO A 34 -4.02 4.12 18.08
CA PRO A 34 -3.00 4.29 19.12
C PRO A 34 -2.20 3.03 19.51
N LYS A 35 -2.31 1.87 18.84
CA LYS A 35 -1.87 0.61 19.47
C LYS A 35 -1.18 -0.43 18.59
N ILE A 36 -1.10 -0.27 17.26
CA ILE A 36 -0.53 -1.33 16.41
C ILE A 36 0.44 -0.71 15.40
N ALA A 37 1.66 -1.23 15.38
CA ALA A 37 2.59 -0.98 14.30
C ALA A 37 2.70 -2.28 13.49
N ILE A 38 2.39 -2.19 12.19
CA ILE A 38 2.57 -3.31 11.27
C ILE A 38 3.87 -3.06 10.51
N THR A 39 4.75 -4.05 10.48
CA THR A 39 5.93 -4.02 9.62
C THR A 39 5.75 -4.98 8.46
N THR A 40 6.17 -4.57 7.27
CA THR A 40 6.11 -5.41 6.07
C THR A 40 7.23 -5.02 5.11
N TRP A 41 7.52 -5.89 4.15
CA TRP A 41 8.46 -5.65 3.06
C TRP A 41 7.69 -5.23 1.81
N VAL A 42 8.16 -4.17 1.14
CA VAL A 42 7.54 -3.60 -0.07
C VAL A 42 8.60 -3.54 -1.17
N PRO A 43 8.29 -3.98 -2.41
CA PRO A 43 9.20 -3.83 -3.54
C PRO A 43 9.54 -2.37 -3.82
N ALA A 44 10.78 -2.12 -4.26
CA ALA A 44 11.24 -0.77 -4.62
C ALA A 44 10.39 -0.11 -5.73
N SER A 45 9.74 -0.90 -6.58
CA SER A 45 8.84 -0.41 -7.64
C SER A 45 7.47 0.05 -7.14
N GLU A 46 7.10 -0.30 -5.91
CA GLU A 46 5.78 -0.06 -5.32
C GLU A 46 5.85 0.99 -4.18
N ILE A 47 6.99 1.66 -4.03
CA ILE A 47 7.20 2.75 -3.07
C ILE A 47 7.54 4.04 -3.80
N ALA A 48 6.96 5.15 -3.35
CA ALA A 48 7.32 6.49 -3.79
C ALA A 48 7.27 7.44 -2.60
N LYS A 49 8.07 8.51 -2.67
CA LYS A 49 7.87 9.66 -1.80
C LYS A 49 6.57 10.36 -2.17
N ALA A 50 6.04 11.18 -1.26
CA ALA A 50 4.78 11.88 -1.48
C ALA A 50 4.83 12.76 -2.75
N GLU A 51 5.95 13.42 -3.01
CA GLU A 51 6.18 14.24 -4.20
C GLU A 51 6.31 13.44 -5.52
N ASP A 52 6.53 12.13 -5.44
CA ASP A 52 6.76 11.24 -6.59
C ASP A 52 5.60 10.26 -6.82
N ILE A 53 4.50 10.36 -6.08
CA ILE A 53 3.39 9.40 -6.09
C ILE A 53 2.80 9.17 -7.49
N ASP A 54 2.76 10.21 -8.32
CA ASP A 54 2.26 10.15 -9.70
C ASP A 54 3.14 9.30 -10.64
N ARG A 55 4.35 8.94 -10.22
CA ARG A 55 5.29 8.11 -10.98
C ARG A 55 5.09 6.61 -10.73
N LEU A 56 4.30 6.23 -9.72
CA LEU A 56 4.00 4.82 -9.45
C LEU A 56 3.19 4.22 -10.59
N ARG A 57 3.51 2.98 -10.94
CA ARG A 57 2.76 2.26 -11.97
C ARG A 57 1.34 2.00 -11.46
N PRO A 58 0.30 2.20 -12.30
CA PRO A 58 -1.06 1.83 -11.92
C PRO A 58 -1.15 0.34 -11.59
N MET A 59 -1.82 0.00 -10.47
CA MET A 59 -2.09 -1.38 -10.11
C MET A 59 -2.96 -2.04 -11.19
N ARG A 60 -2.50 -3.19 -11.68
CA ARG A 60 -3.26 -4.02 -12.63
C ARG A 60 -3.97 -5.12 -11.85
N PHE A 61 -5.25 -4.94 -11.60
CA PHE A 61 -6.07 -6.04 -11.12
C PHE A 61 -6.36 -6.98 -12.29
N PRO A 62 -6.22 -8.31 -12.12
CA PRO A 62 -6.88 -9.23 -13.02
C PRO A 62 -8.36 -8.87 -12.98
N ARG A 63 -8.96 -8.56 -14.14
CA ARG A 63 -10.42 -8.43 -14.22
C ARG A 63 -10.99 -9.69 -13.60
N ALA A 64 -11.71 -9.56 -12.48
CA ALA A 64 -12.49 -10.67 -11.96
C ALA A 64 -13.32 -11.20 -13.13
N PRO A 65 -13.31 -12.51 -13.43
CA PRO A 65 -14.23 -13.04 -14.42
C PRO A 65 -15.62 -12.59 -13.96
N LEU A 66 -16.34 -11.91 -14.84
CA LEU A 66 -17.74 -11.59 -14.65
C LEU A 66 -18.43 -12.92 -14.33
N LEU A 67 -18.69 -13.19 -13.05
CA LEU A 67 -19.58 -14.26 -12.65
C LEU A 67 -20.94 -13.84 -13.19
N ALA A 68 -21.23 -14.35 -14.39
CA ALA A 68 -22.52 -14.22 -15.02
C ALA A 68 -23.57 -14.73 -14.02
N ARG A 69 -24.53 -13.84 -13.80
CA ARG A 69 -25.74 -13.96 -12.98
C ARG A 69 -26.28 -15.36 -12.78
#